data_AF-A0A399NI80-F1
#
_entry.id   AF-A0A399NI80-F1
#
_cell.length_a   1.000
_cell.length_b   1.000
_cell.length_c   1.000
_cell.angle_alpha   90.00
_cell.angle_beta   90.00
_cell.angle_gamma   90.00
#
_symmetry.space_group_name_H-M   'P 1'
#
loop_
_entity.id
_entity.type
_entity.pdbx_description
1 polymer ?
#
loop_
_entity_poly.entity_id
_entity_poly.type
_entity_poly.pdbx_seq_one_letter_code
_entity_poly.pdbx_strand_id
1 'polypeptide(L)'
;MTDDDSSSRGSWLGGSFAQKAIDPLLRAVRAEIDSAKREIGERARSARSGAIMLGAGVALALVSLGLLAAVIVALLLLALPLWAATLITLALFGIATAVVVRVGIARLSRGVPPVPSDTLHHARDRMRPGDRG
;
A
#
# COMPACT_ATOMS: atom_id res chain seq x y z
N MET A 1 27.21 7.17 66.40
CA MET A 1 25.89 7.65 65.97
C MET A 1 26.11 8.42 64.68
N THR A 2 26.15 7.72 63.56
CA THR A 2 26.42 8.28 62.23
C THR A 2 25.64 7.42 61.26
N ASP A 3 24.51 7.93 60.79
CA ASP A 3 23.72 7.30 59.74
C ASP A 3 23.33 8.36 58.70
N ASP A 4 23.66 8.02 57.45
CA ASP A 4 22.91 8.18 56.21
C ASP A 4 22.36 9.55 55.78
N ASP A 5 23.11 10.27 54.92
CA ASP A 5 22.58 11.34 54.05
C ASP A 5 23.10 11.27 52.58
N SER A 6 23.85 10.22 52.21
CA SER A 6 24.44 10.13 50.86
C SER A 6 23.50 9.60 49.77
N SER A 7 22.33 9.05 50.13
CA SER A 7 21.42 8.40 49.18
C SER A 7 20.40 9.34 48.51
N SER A 8 20.14 10.53 49.07
CA SER A 8 19.09 11.46 48.60
C SER A 8 19.57 12.45 47.50
N ARG A 9 20.87 12.77 47.45
CA ARG A 9 21.42 13.73 46.47
C ARG A 9 21.60 13.15 45.06
N GLY A 10 21.74 11.83 44.91
CA GLY A 10 21.92 11.16 43.61
C GLY A 10 20.62 10.98 42.81
N SER A 11 19.46 10.93 43.46
CA SER A 11 18.17 10.63 42.82
C SER A 11 17.52 11.86 42.17
N TRP A 12 17.67 13.06 42.74
CA TRP A 12 17.07 14.30 42.22
C TRP A 12 17.76 14.84 40.95
N LEU A 13 19.10 14.72 40.88
CA LEU A 13 19.86 15.11 39.68
C LEU A 13 19.68 14.06 38.57
N GLY A 14 19.81 12.76 38.88
CA GLY A 14 19.70 11.70 37.88
C GLY A 14 18.35 11.68 37.14
N GLY A 15 17.24 11.87 37.87
CA GLY A 15 15.91 11.86 37.27
C GLY A 15 15.61 13.07 36.40
N SER A 16 16.03 14.28 36.81
CA SER A 16 15.66 15.53 36.13
C SER A 16 16.44 15.79 34.83
N PHE A 17 17.68 15.32 34.71
CA PHE A 17 18.45 15.39 33.47
C PHE A 17 18.02 14.33 32.44
N ALA A 18 17.73 13.11 32.90
CA ALA A 18 17.16 12.06 32.04
C ALA A 18 15.83 12.52 31.44
N GLN A 19 14.95 13.12 32.25
CA GLN A 19 13.68 13.68 31.79
C GLN A 19 13.89 14.77 30.72
N LYS A 20 14.83 15.70 30.93
CA LYS A 20 15.11 16.81 30.00
C LYS A 20 15.74 16.38 28.68
N ALA A 21 16.52 15.30 28.66
CA ALA A 21 17.13 14.77 27.43
C ALA A 21 16.15 13.92 26.59
N ILE A 22 15.20 13.26 27.25
CA ILE A 22 14.20 12.41 26.59
C ILE A 22 13.07 13.25 25.97
N ASP A 23 12.72 14.37 26.60
CA ASP A 23 11.62 15.25 26.17
C ASP A 23 11.72 15.77 24.71
N PRO A 24 12.87 16.29 24.24
CA PRO A 24 13.04 16.74 22.85
C PRO A 24 12.97 15.58 21.84
N LEU A 25 13.52 14.42 22.23
CA LEU A 25 13.52 13.20 21.42
C LEU A 25 12.09 12.68 21.21
N LEU A 26 11.28 12.66 22.27
CA LEU A 26 9.86 12.32 22.19
C LEU A 26 9.08 13.31 21.32
N ARG A 27 9.39 14.61 21.39
CA ARG A 27 8.76 15.63 20.52
C ARG A 27 9.13 15.46 19.06
N ALA A 28 10.40 15.16 18.76
CA ALA A 28 10.87 14.93 17.39
C ALA A 28 10.21 13.68 16.79
N VAL A 29 10.20 12.57 17.52
CA VAL A 29 9.52 11.33 17.08
C VAL A 29 8.03 11.59 16.83
N ARG A 30 7.37 12.35 17.71
CA ARG A 30 5.95 12.67 17.53
C ARG A 30 5.68 13.58 16.33
N ALA A 31 6.55 14.54 16.07
CA ALA A 31 6.48 15.39 14.89
C ALA A 31 6.65 14.58 13.59
N GLU A 32 7.60 13.63 13.57
CA GLU A 32 7.82 12.72 12.44
C GLU A 32 6.57 11.86 12.18
N ILE A 33 5.99 11.29 13.24
CA ILE A 33 4.76 10.50 13.16
C ILE A 33 3.59 11.34 12.65
N ASP A 34 3.43 12.57 13.13
CA ASP A 34 2.35 13.45 12.71
C ASP A 34 2.54 13.92 11.26
N SER A 35 3.78 14.13 10.82
CA SER A 35 4.12 14.40 9.43
C SER A 35 3.77 13.20 8.53
N ALA A 36 4.22 11.99 8.90
CA ALA A 36 3.92 10.77 8.18
C ALA A 36 2.42 10.49 8.12
N LYS A 37 1.67 10.75 9.20
CA LYS A 37 0.21 10.63 9.21
C LYS A 37 -0.46 11.58 8.23
N ARG A 38 0.01 12.83 8.12
CA ARG A 38 -0.51 13.80 7.15
C ARG A 38 -0.25 13.34 5.73
N GLU A 39 0.97 12.93 5.42
CA GLU A 39 1.34 12.45 4.09
C GLU A 39 0.58 11.18 3.70
N ILE A 40 0.50 10.19 4.60
CA ILE A 40 -0.29 8.97 4.40
C ILE A 40 -1.77 9.32 4.21
N GLY A 41 -2.30 10.27 4.97
CA GLY A 41 -3.68 10.74 4.84
C GLY A 41 -3.98 11.37 3.48
N GLU A 42 -3.09 12.22 2.97
CA GLU A 42 -3.22 12.84 1.65
C GLU A 42 -3.11 11.79 0.52
N ARG A 43 -2.14 10.88 0.60
CA ARG A 43 -2.00 9.77 -0.35
C ARG A 43 -3.20 8.82 -0.31
N ALA A 44 -3.74 8.53 0.86
CA ALA A 44 -4.94 7.69 1.01
C ALA A 44 -6.18 8.38 0.42
N ARG A 45 -6.31 9.69 0.58
CA ARG A 45 -7.45 10.46 0.06
C ARG A 45 -7.44 10.57 -1.46
N SER A 46 -6.26 10.75 -2.07
CA SER A 46 -6.11 10.72 -3.53
C SER A 46 -6.32 9.32 -4.09
N ALA A 47 -5.80 8.28 -3.42
CA ALA A 47 -6.03 6.89 -3.81
C ALA A 47 -7.49 6.45 -3.68
N ARG A 48 -8.27 7.04 -2.75
CA ARG A 48 -9.69 6.69 -2.52
C ARG A 48 -10.54 6.89 -3.77
N SER A 49 -10.40 8.01 -4.47
CA SER A 49 -11.19 8.29 -5.68
C SER A 49 -10.89 7.25 -6.77
N GLY A 50 -9.60 6.97 -6.98
CA GLY A 50 -9.16 5.93 -7.91
C GLY A 50 -9.69 4.54 -7.53
N ALA A 51 -9.67 4.19 -6.25
CA ALA A 51 -10.17 2.90 -5.77
C ALA A 51 -11.69 2.74 -5.97
N ILE A 52 -12.48 3.81 -5.75
CA ILE A 52 -13.93 3.80 -6.00
C ILE A 52 -14.21 3.60 -7.49
N MET A 53 -13.52 4.34 -8.36
CA MET A 53 -13.76 4.26 -9.79
C MET A 53 -13.30 2.93 -10.39
N LEU A 54 -12.18 2.37 -9.90
CA LEU A 54 -11.75 1.01 -10.22
C LEU A 54 -12.76 -0.03 -9.73
N GLY A 55 -13.28 0.12 -8.49
CA GLY A 55 -14.32 -0.75 -7.96
C GLY A 55 -15.59 -0.75 -8.82
N ALA A 56 -16.06 0.44 -9.21
CA ALA A 56 -17.20 0.59 -10.12
C ALA A 56 -16.93 -0.02 -11.50
N GLY A 57 -15.73 0.19 -12.05
CA GLY A 57 -15.31 -0.41 -13.32
C GLY A 57 -15.29 -1.94 -13.27
N VAL A 58 -14.76 -2.53 -12.20
CA VAL A 58 -14.78 -3.99 -11.98
C VAL A 58 -16.22 -4.50 -11.86
N ALA A 59 -17.08 -3.82 -11.10
CA ALA A 59 -18.47 -4.21 -10.95
C ALA A 59 -19.23 -4.19 -12.30
N LEU A 60 -19.08 -3.12 -13.07
CA LEU A 60 -19.67 -3.02 -14.42
C LEU A 60 -19.12 -4.08 -15.38
N ALA A 61 -17.82 -4.37 -15.30
CA ALA A 61 -17.21 -5.44 -16.09
C ALA A 61 -17.82 -6.81 -15.76
N LEU A 62 -18.06 -7.11 -14.47
CA LEU A 62 -18.68 -8.38 -14.05
C LEU A 62 -20.13 -8.50 -14.55
N VAL A 63 -20.93 -7.43 -14.45
CA VAL A 63 -22.31 -7.41 -14.97
C VAL A 63 -22.30 -7.62 -16.50
N SER A 64 -21.43 -6.91 -17.20
CA SER A 64 -21.29 -7.03 -18.66
C SER A 64 -20.87 -8.44 -19.08
N LEU A 65 -19.95 -9.07 -18.33
CA LEU A 65 -19.49 -10.42 -18.56
C LEU A 65 -20.62 -11.45 -18.39
N GLY A 66 -21.44 -11.27 -17.34
CA GLY A 66 -22.63 -12.11 -17.09
C GLY A 66 -23.68 -11.98 -18.18
N LEU A 67 -23.98 -10.75 -18.63
CA LEU A 67 -24.89 -10.50 -19.75
C LEU A 67 -24.36 -11.13 -21.05
N LEU A 68 -23.07 -10.98 -21.33
CA LEU A 68 -22.45 -11.59 -22.51
C LEU A 68 -22.54 -13.12 -22.47
N ALA A 69 -22.27 -13.74 -21.32
CA ALA A 69 -22.43 -15.18 -21.15
C ALA A 69 -23.89 -15.61 -21.39
N ALA A 70 -24.87 -14.88 -20.86
CA ALA A 70 -26.28 -15.15 -21.09
C ALA A 70 -26.67 -15.05 -22.58
N VAL A 71 -26.17 -14.04 -23.30
CA VAL A 71 -26.39 -13.88 -24.74
C VAL A 71 -25.79 -15.05 -25.52
N ILE A 72 -24.57 -15.49 -25.19
CA ILE A 72 -23.94 -16.63 -25.87
C ILE A 72 -24.73 -17.92 -25.62
N VAL A 73 -25.17 -18.18 -24.38
CA VAL A 73 -26.02 -19.34 -24.07
C VAL A 73 -27.34 -19.26 -24.85
N ALA A 74 -27.99 -18.09 -24.88
CA ALA A 74 -29.24 -17.89 -25.60
C ALA A 74 -29.07 -18.16 -27.12
N LEU A 75 -27.96 -17.72 -27.71
CA LEU A 75 -27.64 -18.00 -29.11
C LEU A 75 -27.40 -19.49 -29.37
N LEU A 76 -26.66 -20.17 -28.49
CA LEU A 76 -26.39 -21.61 -28.62
C LEU A 76 -27.65 -22.45 -28.44
N LEU A 77 -28.59 -22.01 -27.62
CA LEU A 77 -29.89 -22.67 -27.42
C LEU A 77 -30.74 -22.77 -28.69
N LEU A 78 -30.46 -21.97 -29.74
CA LEU A 78 -31.13 -22.12 -31.04
C LEU A 78 -30.75 -23.44 -31.74
N ALA A 79 -29.62 -24.05 -31.38
CA ALA A 79 -29.09 -25.25 -32.04
C ALA A 79 -28.79 -26.42 -31.09
N LEU A 80 -28.66 -26.17 -29.77
CA LEU A 80 -28.19 -27.13 -28.77
C LEU A 80 -29.10 -27.14 -27.53
N PRO A 81 -29.18 -28.26 -26.78
CA PRO A 81 -29.86 -28.28 -25.49
C PRO A 81 -29.12 -27.43 -24.44
N LEU A 82 -29.86 -27.00 -23.41
CA LEU A 82 -29.37 -26.09 -22.36
C LEU A 82 -28.05 -26.54 -21.73
N TRP A 83 -27.91 -27.83 -21.40
CA TRP A 83 -26.71 -28.35 -20.77
C TRP A 83 -25.46 -28.22 -21.66
N ALA A 84 -25.59 -28.39 -22.98
CA ALA A 84 -24.47 -28.27 -23.91
C ALA A 84 -24.09 -26.79 -24.11
N ALA A 85 -25.10 -25.92 -24.27
CA ALA A 85 -24.90 -24.48 -24.42
C ALA A 85 -24.18 -23.86 -23.20
N THR A 86 -24.58 -24.24 -21.98
CA THR A 86 -23.94 -23.75 -20.75
C THR A 86 -22.52 -24.29 -20.59
N LEU A 87 -22.25 -25.57 -20.89
CA LEU A 87 -20.90 -26.13 -20.81
C LEU A 87 -19.93 -25.50 -21.81
N ILE A 88 -20.36 -25.28 -23.05
CA ILE A 88 -19.54 -24.62 -24.08
C ILE A 88 -19.21 -23.18 -23.65
N THR A 89 -20.23 -22.44 -23.19
CA THR A 89 -20.02 -21.07 -22.71
C THR A 89 -19.08 -21.06 -21.50
N LEU A 90 -19.26 -21.97 -20.54
CA LEU A 90 -18.39 -22.09 -19.38
C LEU A 90 -16.94 -22.38 -19.78
N ALA A 91 -16.70 -23.29 -20.73
CA ALA A 91 -15.37 -23.60 -21.23
C ALA A 91 -14.73 -22.37 -21.91
N LEU A 92 -15.49 -21.63 -22.71
CA LEU A 92 -15.02 -20.41 -23.39
C LEU A 92 -14.54 -19.36 -22.38
N PHE A 93 -15.39 -19.00 -21.41
CA PHE A 93 -15.03 -18.02 -20.39
C PHE A 93 -13.93 -18.54 -19.45
N GLY A 94 -13.94 -19.84 -19.11
CA GLY A 94 -12.92 -20.46 -18.28
C GLY A 94 -11.51 -20.35 -18.89
N ILE A 95 -11.38 -20.59 -20.20
CA ILE A 95 -10.12 -20.40 -20.92
C ILE A 95 -9.70 -18.92 -20.91
N ALA A 96 -10.63 -18.01 -21.21
CA ALA A 96 -10.34 -16.57 -21.20
C ALA A 96 -9.87 -16.10 -19.81
N THR A 97 -10.56 -16.52 -18.75
CA THR A 97 -10.18 -16.24 -17.36
C THR A 97 -8.80 -16.80 -17.03
N ALA A 98 -8.50 -18.04 -17.43
CA ALA A 98 -7.19 -18.65 -17.19
C ALA A 98 -6.04 -17.84 -17.84
N VAL A 99 -6.25 -17.33 -19.05
CA VAL A 99 -5.28 -16.47 -19.73
C VAL A 99 -5.11 -15.14 -19.01
N VAL A 100 -6.21 -14.45 -18.68
CA VAL A 100 -6.18 -13.15 -17.99
C VAL A 100 -5.48 -13.27 -16.63
N VAL A 101 -5.82 -14.29 -15.84
CA VAL A 101 -5.20 -14.55 -14.53
C VAL A 101 -3.70 -14.81 -14.68
N ARG A 102 -3.29 -15.67 -15.64
CA ARG A 102 -1.85 -15.91 -15.87
C ARG A 102 -1.09 -14.65 -16.26
N VAL A 103 -1.65 -13.83 -17.16
CA VAL A 103 -1.02 -12.57 -17.57
C VAL A 103 -0.96 -11.60 -16.39
N GLY A 104 -2.01 -11.52 -15.58
CA GLY A 104 -2.05 -10.71 -14.35
C GLY A 104 -0.94 -11.10 -13.38
N ILE A 105 -0.82 -12.40 -13.06
CA ILE A 105 0.24 -12.92 -12.18
C ILE A 105 1.63 -12.59 -12.77
N ALA A 106 1.83 -12.81 -14.07
CA ALA A 106 3.10 -12.52 -14.74
C ALA A 106 3.48 -11.03 -14.74
N ARG A 107 2.50 -10.12 -14.74
CA ARG A 107 2.73 -8.67 -14.63
C ARG A 107 3.08 -8.27 -13.20
N LEU A 108 2.38 -8.82 -12.21
CA LEU A 108 2.70 -8.58 -10.79
C LEU A 108 4.09 -9.10 -10.44
N SER A 109 4.47 -10.27 -10.95
CA SER A 109 5.82 -10.84 -10.71
C SER A 109 6.95 -10.03 -11.33
N ARG A 110 6.65 -9.13 -12.29
CA ARG A 110 7.65 -8.27 -12.96
C ARG A 110 7.66 -6.84 -12.43
N GLY A 111 6.72 -6.47 -11.56
CA GLY A 111 6.36 -5.08 -11.27
C GLY A 111 6.53 -4.67 -9.81
N VAL A 112 7.76 -4.75 -9.28
CA VAL A 112 8.22 -3.82 -8.23
C VAL A 112 9.57 -3.30 -8.69
N PRO A 113 9.65 -2.07 -9.25
CA PRO A 113 10.93 -1.42 -9.46
C PRO A 113 11.64 -1.35 -8.09
N PRO A 114 12.90 -1.77 -7.95
CA PRO A 114 13.68 -1.45 -6.77
C PRO A 114 13.62 0.07 -6.57
N VAL A 115 13.34 0.47 -5.33
CA VAL A 115 13.17 1.85 -4.87
C VAL A 115 14.09 2.82 -5.63
N PRO A 116 13.61 3.98 -6.13
CA PRO A 116 14.38 4.87 -6.97
C PRO A 116 15.77 5.15 -6.38
N SER A 117 16.81 4.70 -7.06
CA SER A 117 18.21 4.95 -6.72
C SER A 117 18.58 6.45 -6.79
N ASP A 118 17.67 7.28 -7.29
CA ASP A 118 17.87 8.71 -7.50
C ASP A 118 17.68 9.54 -6.22
N THR A 119 16.93 9.05 -5.22
CA THR A 119 16.83 9.73 -3.92
C THR A 119 18.11 9.62 -3.09
N LEU A 120 18.98 8.65 -3.39
CA LEU A 120 20.32 8.56 -2.78
C LEU A 120 21.31 9.57 -3.38
N HIS A 121 21.12 10.03 -4.63
CA HIS A 121 22.00 11.02 -5.26
C HIS A 121 21.77 12.43 -4.71
N HIS A 122 20.51 12.84 -4.51
CA HIS A 122 20.21 14.18 -3.96
C HIS A 122 20.54 14.34 -2.47
N ALA A 123 20.55 13.26 -1.69
CA ALA A 123 21.02 13.29 -0.31
C ALA A 123 22.55 13.38 -0.21
N ARG A 124 23.29 12.79 -1.17
CA ARG A 124 24.75 12.82 -1.22
C ARG A 124 25.30 14.17 -1.69
N ASP A 125 24.63 14.84 -2.61
CA ASP A 125 24.98 16.21 -3.01
C ASP A 125 24.77 17.24 -1.88
N ARG A 126 23.79 17.00 -1.01
CA ARG A 126 23.52 17.90 0.13
C ARG A 126 24.51 17.73 1.29
N MET A 127 25.26 16.63 1.32
CA MET A 127 26.30 16.33 2.33
C MET A 127 27.73 16.43 1.76
N ARG A 128 27.96 17.31 0.77
CA ARG A 128 29.31 17.77 0.43
C ARG A 128 29.54 19.17 1.02
N PRO A 129 29.91 19.28 2.32
CA PRO A 129 30.36 20.54 2.90
C PRO A 129 31.75 20.85 2.33
N GLY A 130 31.78 21.66 1.29
CA GLY A 130 33.01 22.00 0.60
C GLY A 130 32.78 23.02 -0.50
N ASP A 131 32.17 24.15 -0.15
CA ASP A 131 32.43 25.40 -0.85
C ASP A 131 32.17 26.58 0.11
N ARG A 132 33.23 26.95 0.83
CA ARG A 132 33.44 28.33 1.28
C ARG A 132 34.74 28.77 0.63
N GLY A 133 34.63 29.36 -0.55
CA GLY A 133 35.47 30.48 -0.96
C GLY A 133 34.89 31.77 -0.40
#